data_AF-A0A940P668-F1
#
_entry.id   AF-A0A940P668-F1
#
_cell.length_a   1.000
_cell.length_b   1.000
_cell.length_c   1.000
_cell.angle_alpha   90.00
_cell.angle_beta   90.00
_cell.angle_gamma   90.00
#
_symmetry.space_group_name_H-M   'P 1'
#
loop_
_entity.id
_entity.type
_entity.pdbx_description
1 polymer ?
#
loop_
_entity_poly.entity_id
_entity_poly.type
_entity_poly.pdbx_seq_one_letter_code
_entity_poly.pdbx_strand_id
1 'polypeptide(L)'
;MKNKKVSWQVNLLFWVMFLVYLYVLVSTILFKGNSPVDMLNYASSGPRRVNWEAFYFMNDLKDINVVGNLLLFIPLGMYLAVLLKRKWPGVLLMFLLSVSFEAAQFIFNIGALDVDDVILNVLGGVLGMGIIGFLSLFLKNKQRLKTFMAIASTLIGVPLIILYSLLKFANR
;
A
#
# COMPACT_ATOMS: atom_id res chain seq x y z
N MET A 1 -17.72 8.83 -29.13
CA MET A 1 -18.45 8.28 -27.95
C MET A 1 -18.37 9.30 -26.82
N LYS A 2 -19.50 9.88 -26.38
CA LYS A 2 -19.52 10.89 -25.31
C LYS A 2 -19.03 10.26 -23.99
N ASN A 3 -18.01 10.84 -23.36
CA ASN A 3 -17.57 10.46 -22.01
C ASN A 3 -18.69 10.80 -21.03
N LYS A 4 -19.53 9.81 -20.69
CA LYS A 4 -20.47 9.95 -19.57
C LYS A 4 -19.65 10.19 -18.30
N LYS A 5 -19.99 11.27 -17.57
CA LYS A 5 -19.39 11.64 -16.28
C LYS A 5 -19.54 10.48 -15.29
N VAL A 6 -18.56 10.25 -14.41
CA VAL A 6 -18.68 9.28 -13.31
C VAL A 6 -19.97 9.58 -12.55
N SER A 7 -20.77 8.55 -12.23
CA SER A 7 -21.84 8.74 -11.27
C SER A 7 -21.24 9.15 -9.92
N TRP A 8 -21.94 10.00 -9.18
CA TRP A 8 -21.43 10.52 -7.92
C TRP A 8 -21.18 9.39 -6.91
N GLN A 9 -21.99 8.32 -6.95
CA GLN A 9 -21.85 7.14 -6.09
C GLN A 9 -20.50 6.44 -6.30
N VAL A 10 -20.10 6.22 -7.55
CA VAL A 10 -18.82 5.57 -7.87
C VAL A 10 -17.65 6.47 -7.46
N ASN A 11 -17.79 7.79 -7.62
CA ASN A 11 -16.76 8.73 -7.21
C ASN A 11 -16.58 8.73 -5.68
N LEU A 12 -17.69 8.74 -4.93
CA LEU A 12 -17.69 8.66 -3.48
C LEU A 12 -17.05 7.35 -3.01
N LEU A 13 -17.52 6.21 -3.55
CA LEU A 13 -17.01 4.89 -3.19
C LEU A 13 -15.51 4.77 -3.44
N PHE A 14 -15.03 5.22 -4.60
CA PHE A 14 -13.61 5.22 -4.94
C PHE A 14 -12.77 5.97 -3.89
N TRP A 15 -13.20 7.16 -3.48
CA TRP A 15 -12.46 7.96 -2.50
C TRP A 15 -12.53 7.38 -1.09
N VAL A 16 -13.68 6.86 -0.67
CA VAL A 16 -13.83 6.18 0.61
C VAL A 16 -12.91 4.96 0.67
N MET A 17 -12.93 4.10 -0.35
CA MET A 17 -12.06 2.92 -0.39
C MET A 17 -10.58 3.29 -0.47
N PHE A 18 -10.23 4.38 -1.15
CA PHE A 18 -8.86 4.88 -1.18
C PHE A 18 -8.40 5.35 0.21
N LEU A 19 -9.24 6.08 0.96
CA LEU A 19 -8.91 6.54 2.32
C LEU A 19 -8.80 5.38 3.30
N VAL A 20 -9.71 4.40 3.22
CA VAL A 20 -9.63 3.17 4.02
C VAL A 20 -8.33 2.41 3.69
N TYR A 21 -7.99 2.29 2.42
CA TYR A 21 -6.73 1.68 1.99
C TYR A 21 -5.51 2.44 2.54
N LEU A 22 -5.48 3.78 2.46
CA LEU A 22 -4.37 4.57 2.99
C LEU A 22 -4.21 4.37 4.50
N TYR A 23 -5.31 4.30 5.24
CA TYR A 23 -5.28 3.99 6.67
C TYR A 23 -4.68 2.60 6.94
N VAL A 24 -5.09 1.58 6.18
CA VAL A 24 -4.51 0.23 6.29
C VAL A 24 -3.03 0.24 5.92
N LEU A 25 -2.64 0.89 4.83
CA LEU A 25 -1.25 0.99 4.38
C LEU A 25 -0.35 1.60 5.47
N VAL A 26 -0.73 2.77 5.99
CA VAL A 26 0.04 3.46 7.04
C VAL A 26 0.11 2.62 8.31
N SER A 27 -1.01 2.02 8.72
CA SER A 27 -1.03 1.24 9.95
C SER A 27 -0.24 -0.06 9.84
N THR A 28 -0.31 -0.78 8.71
CA THR A 28 0.45 -2.01 8.51
C THR A 28 1.95 -1.75 8.39
N ILE A 29 2.37 -0.71 7.68
CA ILE A 29 3.81 -0.44 7.51
C ILE A 29 4.43 0.04 8.81
N LEU A 30 3.85 1.06 9.44
CA LEU A 30 4.44 1.63 10.67
C LEU A 30 4.40 0.63 11.82
N PHE A 31 3.28 -0.09 11.99
CA PHE A 31 3.09 -0.94 13.15
C PHE A 31 3.44 -2.41 12.92
N LYS A 32 3.68 -2.86 11.68
CA LYS A 32 3.97 -4.26 11.31
C LYS A 32 3.08 -5.30 12.04
N GLY A 33 1.81 -4.94 12.28
CA GLY A 33 0.82 -5.78 12.98
C GLY A 33 0.79 -5.68 14.52
N ASN A 34 1.71 -4.93 15.14
CA ASN A 34 1.77 -4.72 16.58
C ASN A 34 0.82 -3.59 17.04
N SER A 35 0.45 -3.58 18.32
CA SER A 35 -0.29 -2.43 18.86
C SER A 35 0.64 -1.23 19.06
N PRO A 36 0.12 0.02 19.02
CA PRO A 36 0.92 1.20 19.31
C PRO A 36 1.59 1.16 20.69
N VAL A 37 0.94 0.52 21.68
CA VAL A 37 1.47 0.36 23.04
C VAL A 37 2.66 -0.61 23.05
N ASP A 38 2.55 -1.74 22.36
CA ASP A 38 3.66 -2.70 22.25
C ASP A 38 4.86 -2.05 21.57
N MET A 39 4.61 -1.24 20.54
CA MET A 39 5.67 -0.50 19.85
C MET A 39 6.34 0.57 20.71
N LEU A 40 5.60 1.26 21.58
CA LEU A 40 6.17 2.18 22.56
C LEU A 40 7.10 1.46 23.55
N ASN A 41 6.72 0.25 23.96
CA ASN A 41 7.54 -0.58 24.84
C ASN A 41 8.81 -1.07 24.12
N TYR A 42 8.71 -1.46 22.85
CA TYR A 42 9.85 -1.83 21.99
C TYR A 42 10.78 -0.65 21.69
N ALA A 43 10.23 0.53 21.43
CA ALA A 43 10.99 1.75 21.17
C ALA A 43 11.88 2.15 22.36
N SER A 44 11.55 1.70 23.56
CA SER A 44 12.31 1.99 24.78
C SER A 44 13.40 0.95 25.09
N SER A 45 13.48 -0.15 24.35
CA SER A 45 14.23 -1.36 24.78
C SER A 45 15.47 -1.72 23.94
N GLY A 46 15.90 -0.90 22.97
CA GLY A 46 17.13 -1.18 22.23
C GLY A 46 17.65 -0.06 21.32
N PRO A 47 18.88 -0.21 20.78
CA PRO A 47 19.47 0.74 19.85
C PRO A 47 18.72 0.73 18.50
N ARG A 48 18.71 1.88 17.83
CA ARG A 48 18.14 2.04 16.48
C ARG A 48 18.90 1.17 15.48
N ARG A 49 18.17 0.54 14.56
CA ARG A 49 18.72 -0.37 13.55
C ARG A 49 18.61 0.24 12.16
N VAL A 50 19.63 0.00 11.34
CA VAL A 50 19.66 0.39 9.94
C VAL A 50 20.21 -0.76 9.12
N ASN A 51 19.45 -1.17 8.10
CA ASN A 51 19.84 -2.15 7.11
C ASN A 51 20.12 -1.44 5.77
N TRP A 52 21.37 -1.47 5.35
CA TRP A 52 21.83 -0.88 4.09
C TRP A 52 22.05 -1.92 2.98
N GLU A 53 21.87 -3.20 3.28
CA GLU A 53 22.07 -4.26 2.29
C GLU A 53 20.92 -4.26 1.29
N ALA A 54 21.19 -3.75 0.09
CA ALA A 54 20.23 -3.75 -0.99
C ALA A 54 20.15 -5.12 -1.66
N PHE A 55 18.93 -5.49 -2.02
CA PHE A 55 18.55 -6.75 -2.68
C PHE A 55 18.78 -8.00 -1.83
N TYR A 56 18.91 -7.87 -0.51
CA TYR A 56 19.01 -9.01 0.39
C TYR A 56 17.75 -9.89 0.35
N PHE A 57 16.58 -9.28 0.13
CA PHE A 57 15.31 -9.98 -0.08
C PHE A 57 15.34 -11.04 -1.19
N MET A 58 16.27 -10.96 -2.15
CA MET A 58 16.42 -11.96 -3.21
C MET A 58 16.82 -13.34 -2.69
N ASN A 59 17.42 -13.41 -1.50
CA ASN A 59 17.80 -14.66 -0.85
C ASN A 59 16.60 -15.45 -0.33
N ASP A 60 15.50 -14.77 0.03
CA ASP A 60 14.26 -15.41 0.46
C ASP A 60 13.01 -14.64 0.01
N LEU A 61 12.62 -14.87 -1.25
CA LEU A 61 11.40 -14.29 -1.82
C LEU A 61 10.11 -14.79 -1.18
N LYS A 62 10.17 -15.82 -0.32
CA LYS A 62 9.00 -16.35 0.39
C LYS A 62 8.80 -15.70 1.75
N ASP A 63 9.75 -14.88 2.21
CA ASP A 63 9.57 -14.12 3.44
C ASP A 63 8.31 -13.25 3.32
N ILE A 64 7.44 -13.38 4.33
CA ILE A 64 6.17 -12.67 4.38
C ILE A 64 6.36 -11.16 4.45
N ASN A 65 7.50 -10.68 4.98
CA ASN A 65 7.84 -9.26 4.99
C ASN A 65 8.11 -8.76 3.56
N VAL A 66 8.87 -9.55 2.79
CA VAL A 66 9.22 -9.26 1.39
C VAL A 66 7.96 -9.20 0.54
N VAL A 67 7.13 -10.26 0.62
CA VAL A 67 5.87 -10.34 -0.12
C VAL A 67 4.89 -9.26 0.37
N GLY A 68 4.81 -9.04 1.68
CA GLY A 68 3.92 -8.07 2.30
C GLY A 68 4.17 -6.64 1.81
N ASN A 69 5.42 -6.17 1.88
CA ASN A 69 5.80 -4.83 1.44
C ASN A 69 5.52 -4.62 -0.05
N LEU A 70 5.89 -5.60 -0.88
CA LEU A 70 5.56 -5.58 -2.31
C LEU A 70 4.05 -5.49 -2.56
N LEU A 71 3.26 -6.37 -1.94
CA LEU A 71 1.81 -6.44 -2.18
C LEU A 71 1.06 -5.21 -1.67
N LEU A 72 1.49 -4.62 -0.55
CA LEU A 72 0.83 -3.46 0.06
C LEU A 72 0.88 -2.22 -0.84
N PHE A 73 1.92 -2.05 -1.65
CA PHE A 73 2.05 -0.90 -2.56
C PHE A 73 1.39 -1.12 -3.93
N ILE A 74 1.01 -2.34 -4.31
CA ILE A 74 0.30 -2.60 -5.58
C ILE A 74 -0.99 -1.75 -5.67
N PRO A 75 -1.90 -1.74 -4.67
CA PRO A 75 -3.08 -0.89 -4.74
C PRO A 75 -2.75 0.60 -4.82
N LEU A 76 -1.73 1.11 -4.11
CA LEU A 76 -1.29 2.51 -4.22
C LEU A 76 -0.89 2.83 -5.66
N GLY A 77 -0.07 1.98 -6.28
CA GLY A 77 0.30 2.10 -7.68
C GLY A 77 -0.90 2.17 -8.62
N MET A 78 -1.89 1.30 -8.40
CA MET A 78 -3.13 1.31 -9.18
C MET A 78 -3.93 2.62 -8.98
N TYR A 79 -4.10 3.08 -7.75
CA TYR A 79 -4.79 4.35 -7.46
C TYR A 79 -4.07 5.54 -8.11
N LEU A 80 -2.75 5.63 -7.96
CA LEU A 80 -1.95 6.70 -8.55
C LEU A 80 -1.98 6.68 -10.07
N ALA A 81 -2.00 5.51 -10.72
CA ALA A 81 -2.14 5.40 -12.17
C ALA A 81 -3.49 5.94 -12.70
N VAL A 82 -4.56 5.87 -11.90
CA VAL A 82 -5.87 6.45 -12.25
C VAL A 82 -5.91 7.95 -11.97
N LEU A 83 -5.34 8.38 -10.83
CA LEU A 83 -5.38 9.76 -10.34
C LEU A 83 -4.42 10.68 -11.11
N LEU A 84 -3.22 10.20 -11.42
CA LEU A 84 -2.18 11.00 -12.05
C LEU A 84 -2.24 10.88 -13.57
N LYS A 85 -1.90 11.97 -14.26
CA LYS A 85 -1.81 11.97 -15.74
C LYS A 85 -0.49 11.38 -16.24
N ARG A 86 0.58 11.54 -15.47
CA ARG A 86 1.95 11.06 -15.79
C ARG A 86 2.37 10.02 -14.75
N LYS A 87 3.17 9.04 -15.16
CA LYS A 87 3.60 7.92 -14.30
C LYS A 87 4.72 8.33 -13.33
N TRP A 88 5.71 9.09 -13.79
CA TRP A 88 6.89 9.48 -13.00
C TRP A 88 6.58 10.18 -11.67
N PRO A 89 5.64 11.14 -11.58
CA PRO A 89 5.28 11.72 -10.29
C PRO A 89 4.73 10.70 -9.28
N GLY A 90 4.04 9.66 -9.77
CA GLY A 90 3.56 8.59 -8.91
C GLY A 90 4.70 7.71 -8.40
N VAL A 91 5.67 7.38 -9.24
CA VAL A 91 6.88 6.63 -8.83
C VAL A 91 7.66 7.41 -7.77
N LEU A 92 7.87 8.72 -8.01
CA LEU A 92 8.51 9.59 -7.03
C LEU A 92 7.74 9.65 -5.71
N LEU A 93 6.41 9.77 -5.76
CA LEU A 93 5.58 9.78 -4.57
C LEU A 93 5.68 8.47 -3.77
N MET A 94 5.69 7.32 -4.45
CA MET A 94 5.84 6.01 -3.79
C MET A 94 7.21 5.87 -3.15
N PHE A 95 8.28 6.32 -3.82
CA PHE A 95 9.62 6.36 -3.25
C PHE A 95 9.69 7.25 -2.02
N LEU A 96 9.23 8.51 -2.12
CA LEU A 96 9.23 9.45 -0.99
C LEU A 96 8.37 8.95 0.17
N LEU A 97 7.21 8.38 -0.11
CA LEU A 97 6.34 7.81 0.92
C LEU A 97 7.03 6.64 1.64
N SER A 98 7.67 5.74 0.89
CA SER A 98 8.38 4.62 1.48
C SER A 98 9.56 5.06 2.34
N VAL A 99 10.37 6.00 1.85
CA VAL A 99 11.46 6.60 2.64
C VAL A 99 10.90 7.28 3.89
N SER A 100 9.75 7.95 3.79
CA SER A 100 9.11 8.60 4.94
C SER A 100 8.65 7.58 5.99
N PHE A 101 8.18 6.40 5.58
CA PHE A 101 7.83 5.34 6.51
C PHE A 101 9.05 4.77 7.24
N GLU A 102 10.11 4.42 6.51
CA GLU A 102 11.36 3.94 7.11
C GLU A 102 11.97 4.98 8.05
N ALA A 103 11.97 6.25 7.64
CA ALA A 103 12.44 7.36 8.46
C ALA A 103 11.60 7.51 9.73
N ALA A 104 10.27 7.41 9.63
CA ALA A 104 9.40 7.43 10.81
C ALA A 104 9.71 6.27 11.76
N GLN A 105 9.86 5.05 11.23
CA GLN A 105 10.19 3.88 12.04
C GLN A 105 11.52 4.03 12.78
N PHE A 106 12.52 4.58 12.10
CA PHE A 106 13.82 4.88 12.69
C PHE A 106 13.76 6.01 13.74
N ILE A 107 13.08 7.12 13.45
CA ILE A 107 12.98 8.27 14.36
C ILE A 107 12.25 7.89 15.64
N PHE A 108 11.15 7.13 15.53
CA PHE A 108 10.35 6.68 16.65
C PHE A 108 10.88 5.39 17.31
N ASN A 109 11.96 4.81 16.79
CA ASN A 109 12.57 3.55 17.24
C ASN A 109 11.58 2.37 17.29
N ILE A 110 10.55 2.40 16.46
CA ILE A 110 9.51 1.35 16.40
C ILE A 110 9.85 0.26 15.37
N GLY A 111 10.96 0.43 14.64
CA GLY A 111 11.44 -0.50 13.63
C GLY A 111 12.86 -0.17 13.18
N ALA A 112 13.35 -0.89 12.16
CA ALA A 112 14.61 -0.59 11.50
C ALA A 112 14.36 0.26 10.24
N LEU A 113 15.33 1.09 9.87
CA LEU A 113 15.37 1.65 8.51
C LEU A 113 15.88 0.56 7.58
N ASP A 114 15.10 0.15 6.58
CA ASP A 114 15.48 -0.92 5.64
C ASP A 114 15.38 -0.45 4.17
N VAL A 115 16.50 -0.51 3.45
CA VAL A 115 16.55 -0.15 2.03
C VAL A 115 15.74 -1.12 1.16
N ASP A 116 15.65 -2.40 1.56
CA ASP A 116 14.89 -3.40 0.82
C ASP A 116 13.38 -3.12 0.90
N ASP A 117 12.89 -2.66 2.04
CA ASP A 117 11.49 -2.25 2.20
C ASP A 117 11.16 -1.09 1.23
N VAL A 118 12.07 -0.13 1.05
CA VAL A 118 11.92 0.94 0.04
C VAL A 118 11.87 0.40 -1.38
N ILE A 119 12.80 -0.50 -1.73
CA ILE A 119 12.87 -1.09 -3.07
C ILE A 119 11.58 -1.87 -3.37
N LEU A 120 11.16 -2.73 -2.45
CA LEU A 120 9.97 -3.56 -2.60
C LEU A 120 8.70 -2.73 -2.71
N ASN A 121 8.55 -1.70 -1.89
CA ASN A 121 7.41 -0.78 -1.94
C ASN A 121 7.33 -0.07 -3.30
N VAL A 122 8.46 0.43 -3.82
CA VAL A 122 8.51 1.06 -5.15
C VAL A 122 8.19 0.05 -6.25
N LEU A 123 8.75 -1.17 -6.19
CA LEU A 123 8.48 -2.23 -7.16
C LEU A 123 6.99 -2.61 -7.17
N GLY A 124 6.38 -2.79 -5.99
CA GLY A 124 4.96 -3.09 -5.84
C GLY A 124 4.10 -2.00 -6.45
N GLY A 125 4.45 -0.75 -6.19
CA GLY A 125 3.83 0.41 -6.78
C GLY A 125 3.91 0.45 -8.31
N VAL A 126 5.09 0.18 -8.87
CA VAL A 126 5.29 0.11 -10.33
C VAL A 126 4.47 -1.04 -10.94
N LEU A 127 4.42 -2.20 -10.29
CA LEU A 127 3.56 -3.32 -10.71
C LEU A 127 2.08 -2.91 -10.73
N GLY A 128 1.60 -2.23 -9.68
CA GLY A 128 0.24 -1.68 -9.63
C GLY A 128 -0.09 -0.71 -10.77
N MET A 129 0.86 0.18 -11.10
CA MET A 129 0.70 1.05 -12.28
C MET A 129 0.68 0.27 -13.60
N GLY A 130 1.49 -0.79 -13.68
CA GLY A 130 1.50 -1.73 -14.81
C GLY A 130 0.14 -2.40 -15.02
N ILE A 131 -0.51 -2.86 -13.95
CA ILE A 131 -1.84 -3.48 -13.98
C ILE A 131 -2.88 -2.51 -14.56
N ILE A 132 -2.91 -1.25 -14.10
CA ILE A 132 -3.82 -0.24 -14.67
C ILE A 132 -3.46 0.09 -16.12
N GLY A 133 -2.17 0.16 -16.44
CA GLY A 133 -1.69 0.32 -17.82
C GLY A 133 -2.24 -0.77 -18.74
N PHE A 134 -2.14 -2.03 -18.32
CA PHE A 134 -2.67 -3.18 -19.04
C PHE A 134 -4.20 -3.13 -19.16
N LEU A 135 -4.92 -2.91 -18.06
CA LEU A 135 -6.39 -2.76 -18.07
C LEU A 135 -6.87 -1.62 -18.96
N SER A 136 -6.09 -0.54 -19.09
CA SER A 136 -6.43 0.60 -19.93
C SER A 136 -6.50 0.24 -21.43
N LEU A 137 -5.77 -0.80 -21.86
CA LEU A 137 -5.82 -1.31 -23.23
C LEU A 137 -7.22 -1.87 -23.58
N PHE A 138 -7.88 -2.49 -22.60
CA PHE A 138 -9.21 -3.10 -22.76
C PHE A 138 -10.33 -2.11 -22.45
N LEU A 139 -10.23 -1.41 -21.33
CA LEU A 139 -11.30 -0.56 -20.83
C LEU A 139 -11.37 0.79 -21.56
N LYS A 140 -10.24 1.25 -22.14
CA LYS A 140 -10.05 2.47 -22.97
C LYS A 140 -10.61 3.79 -22.41
N ASN A 141 -11.20 3.76 -21.22
CA ASN A 141 -11.90 4.88 -20.61
C ASN A 141 -11.52 4.96 -19.13
N LYS A 142 -10.98 6.12 -18.72
CA LYS A 142 -10.65 6.43 -17.33
C LYS A 142 -11.84 6.22 -16.38
N GLN A 143 -13.06 6.45 -16.87
CA GLN A 143 -14.29 6.19 -16.14
C GLN A 143 -14.41 4.72 -15.71
N ARG A 144 -14.19 3.81 -16.65
CA ARG A 144 -14.30 2.37 -16.43
C ARG A 144 -13.20 1.87 -15.50
N LEU A 145 -11.98 2.41 -15.62
CA LEU A 145 -10.89 2.12 -14.68
C LEU A 145 -11.24 2.56 -13.26
N LYS A 146 -11.83 3.75 -13.10
CA LYS A 146 -12.27 4.25 -11.80
C LYS A 146 -13.39 3.38 -11.21
N THR A 147 -14.38 3.01 -12.02
CA THR A 147 -15.45 2.09 -11.61
C THR A 147 -14.92 0.72 -11.23
N PHE A 148 -13.99 0.16 -12.02
CA PHE A 148 -13.32 -1.10 -11.71
C PHE A 148 -12.59 -1.03 -10.36
N MET A 149 -11.80 0.02 -10.12
CA MET A 149 -11.10 0.22 -8.86
C MET A 149 -12.06 0.29 -7.67
N ALA A 150 -13.16 1.05 -7.81
CA ALA A 150 -14.16 1.16 -6.74
C ALA A 150 -14.78 -0.20 -6.42
N ILE A 151 -15.20 -0.97 -7.43
CA ILE A 151 -15.83 -2.28 -7.23
C ILE A 151 -14.81 -3.29 -6.68
N ALA A 152 -13.64 -3.41 -7.30
CA ALA A 152 -12.61 -4.38 -6.90
C ALA A 152 -12.13 -4.13 -5.47
N SER A 153 -11.86 -2.88 -5.11
CA SER A 153 -11.44 -2.54 -3.75
C SER A 153 -12.54 -2.82 -2.72
N THR A 154 -13.82 -2.60 -3.04
CA THR A 154 -14.93 -2.97 -2.14
C THR A 154 -15.05 -4.49 -1.99
N LEU A 155 -15.03 -5.23 -3.10
CA LEU A 155 -15.17 -6.70 -3.10
C LEU A 155 -14.04 -7.40 -2.37
N ILE A 156 -12.83 -6.85 -2.41
CA ILE A 156 -11.66 -7.42 -1.72
C ILE A 156 -11.54 -6.86 -0.29
N GLY A 157 -11.64 -5.53 -0.15
CA GLY A 157 -11.39 -4.84 1.11
C GLY A 157 -12.42 -5.14 2.18
N VAL A 158 -13.72 -5.18 1.85
CA VAL A 158 -14.77 -5.42 2.86
C VAL A 158 -14.66 -6.81 3.47
N PRO A 159 -14.54 -7.91 2.69
CA PRO A 159 -14.32 -9.24 3.27
C PRO A 159 -13.06 -9.35 4.11
N LEU A 160 -11.95 -8.72 3.70
CA LEU A 160 -10.71 -8.73 4.49
C LEU A 160 -10.87 -8.03 5.83
N ILE A 161 -11.55 -6.87 5.86
CA ILE A 161 -11.83 -6.15 7.10
C ILE A 161 -12.73 -6.97 8.03
N ILE A 162 -13.76 -7.62 7.49
CA ILE A 162 -14.66 -8.50 8.25
C ILE A 162 -13.87 -9.68 8.82
N LEU A 163 -13.10 -10.38 7.97
CA LEU A 163 -12.30 -11.52 8.38
C LEU A 163 -11.30 -11.15 9.48
N TYR A 164 -10.55 -10.06 9.28
CA TYR A 164 -9.62 -9.56 10.28
C TYR A 164 -10.31 -9.26 11.62
N SER A 165 -11.49 -8.64 11.57
CA SER A 165 -12.28 -8.33 12.78
C SER A 165 -12.76 -9.61 13.49
N LEU A 166 -13.20 -10.62 12.73
CA LEU A 166 -13.63 -11.92 13.27
C LEU A 166 -12.47 -12.68 13.91
N LEU A 167 -11.31 -12.72 13.26
CA LEU A 167 -10.11 -13.37 13.80
C LEU A 167 -9.65 -12.71 15.10
N LYS A 168 -9.70 -11.37 15.16
CA LYS A 168 -9.36 -10.62 16.36
C LYS A 168 -10.36 -10.85 17.50
N PHE A 169 -11.63 -11.09 17.18
CA PHE A 169 -12.65 -11.44 18.18
C PHE A 169 -12.50 -12.88 18.68
N ALA A 170 -12.20 -13.84 17.79
CA ALA A 170 -12.05 -15.25 18.14
C ALA A 170 -10.79 -15.54 18.96
N ASN A 171 -9.74 -14.72 18.82
CA ASN A 171 -8.48 -14.84 19.57
C ASN A 171 -8.45 -14.00 20.86
N ARG A 172 -9.59 -13.49 21.33
CA ARG A 172 -9.75 -12.86 22.66
C ARG A 172 -10.36 -13.84 23.63
#